data_AF-A0A640XLM4-F1
#
_entry.id   AF-A0A640XLM4-F1
#
_cell.length_a   1.000
_cell.length_b   1.000
_cell.length_c   1.000
_cell.angle_alpha   90.00
_cell.angle_beta   90.00
_cell.angle_gamma   90.00
#
_symmetry.space_group_name_H-M   'P 1'
#
loop_
_entity.id
_entity.type
_entity.pdbx_description
1 polymer ?
#
loop_
_entity_poly.entity_id
_entity_poly.type
_entity_poly.pdbx_seq_one_letter_code
_entity_poly.pdbx_strand_id
1 'polypeptide(L)'
;MKLNNLLILALLISFLFVGCERVKKVIEKKEIPKITVQEDLNAEKMASDLWRKIQGEKYWVNWKMWPGKEALYTGGREPHGALLTTYINEPALKTFIDKREQMQPGAIIIKENYMPDKTLVSITVMHKIEGFNPKVNDWFWAKFEPDGTITTAEKYGQTLILAGKVATCIECHSEQSANDYIFTSHLREGVSEAVKVEMEIPDIEKMAHELWNKMQSENYHVNWKMWPGKEACYEGKEPHGAFLTTYVNTAAHEVIMQKKEKMPPGAIIIKENYMPDKNIASITVMHKIEGFAPDAFDWFWVKFAPNGKVMTEEKDGKTITLAGKVAGCIECHGKQTSNDYIFTSPLKLEHMY
;
A
#
# COMPACT_ATOMS: atom_id res chain seq x y z
N MET A 1 46.40 -93.52 -21.50
CA MET A 1 47.51 -92.57 -21.25
C MET A 1 46.86 -91.28 -20.75
N LYS A 2 46.62 -91.03 -19.46
CA LYS A 2 47.53 -90.90 -18.29
C LYS A 2 48.69 -89.92 -18.54
N LEU A 3 48.54 -88.71 -18.00
CA LEU A 3 49.49 -87.92 -17.17
C LEU A 3 48.62 -86.79 -16.52
N ASN A 4 48.32 -86.75 -15.22
CA ASN A 4 49.15 -86.33 -14.06
C ASN A 4 49.85 -84.99 -14.31
N ASN A 5 49.91 -83.97 -13.43
CA ASN A 5 49.54 -83.66 -12.04
C ASN A 5 49.56 -82.10 -11.98
N LEU A 6 48.89 -81.35 -11.10
CA LEU A 6 49.18 -81.26 -9.67
C LEU A 6 48.15 -80.35 -8.97
N LEU A 7 47.86 -80.74 -7.74
CA LEU A 7 46.93 -80.23 -6.72
C LEU A 7 47.48 -78.96 -6.00
N ILE A 8 46.58 -78.19 -5.35
CA ILE A 8 46.66 -77.58 -3.98
C ILE A 8 45.70 -76.34 -3.96
N LEU A 9 44.52 -76.43 -3.33
CA LEU A 9 44.15 -75.91 -1.97
C LEU A 9 44.32 -74.37 -1.86
N ALA A 10 43.39 -73.53 -1.41
CA ALA A 10 42.39 -73.66 -0.36
C ALA A 10 41.35 -72.53 -0.45
N LEU A 11 40.19 -72.73 0.19
CA LEU A 11 39.23 -71.68 0.57
C LEU A 11 39.92 -70.53 1.31
N LEU A 12 39.55 -69.29 0.97
CA LEU A 12 39.59 -68.16 1.90
C LEU A 12 38.33 -67.31 1.71
N ILE A 13 37.61 -67.18 2.82
CA ILE A 13 36.42 -66.39 3.06
C ILE A 13 36.80 -64.90 3.02
N SER A 14 36.07 -64.08 2.27
CA SER A 14 35.68 -62.74 2.74
C SER A 14 34.59 -62.13 1.85
N PHE A 15 33.53 -61.68 2.52
CA PHE A 15 32.57 -60.69 2.01
C PHE A 15 33.29 -59.49 1.40
N LEU A 16 32.74 -58.90 0.33
CA LEU A 16 32.27 -57.50 0.29
C LEU A 16 32.06 -56.97 -1.15
N PHE A 17 31.02 -56.15 -1.28
CA PHE A 17 30.70 -55.17 -2.34
C PHE A 17 30.26 -55.68 -3.72
N VAL A 18 28.96 -55.99 -3.82
CA VAL A 18 28.17 -55.60 -4.99
C VAL A 18 28.02 -54.08 -4.97
N GLY A 19 28.52 -53.40 -5.99
CA GLY A 19 28.14 -52.02 -6.29
C GLY A 19 29.30 -51.17 -6.76
N CYS A 20 29.49 -51.07 -8.07
CA CYS A 20 29.93 -49.82 -8.70
C CYS A 20 29.89 -49.95 -10.24
N GLU A 21 28.71 -50.03 -10.86
CA GLU A 21 28.65 -49.85 -12.33
C GLU A 21 27.26 -49.43 -12.82
N ARG A 22 26.68 -48.37 -12.24
CA ARG A 22 25.49 -47.73 -12.82
C ARG A 22 25.21 -46.30 -12.34
N VAL A 23 26.23 -45.45 -12.18
CA VAL A 23 26.02 -43.99 -12.09
C VAL A 23 27.19 -43.24 -12.71
N LYS A 24 27.31 -43.25 -14.05
CA LYS A 24 27.98 -42.15 -14.76
C LYS A 24 26.88 -41.18 -15.20
N LYS A 25 26.54 -40.30 -14.26
CA LYS A 25 25.65 -39.16 -14.44
C LYS A 25 26.29 -38.23 -15.48
N VAL A 26 25.60 -38.00 -16.58
CA VAL A 26 25.91 -36.92 -17.53
C VAL A 26 25.79 -35.61 -16.76
N ILE A 27 26.93 -35.00 -16.44
CA ILE A 27 27.00 -33.61 -15.97
C ILE A 27 27.09 -32.77 -17.24
N GLU A 28 25.94 -32.36 -17.77
CA GLU A 28 25.89 -31.26 -18.72
C GLU A 28 26.34 -29.99 -17.97
N LYS A 29 27.45 -29.40 -18.41
CA LYS A 29 27.86 -28.06 -18.00
C LYS A 29 26.80 -27.08 -18.52
N LYS A 30 25.87 -26.64 -17.67
CA LYS A 30 25.07 -25.44 -17.95
C LYS A 30 26.05 -24.26 -18.10
N GLU A 31 26.14 -23.68 -19.30
CA GLU A 31 26.84 -22.42 -19.51
C GLU A 31 26.19 -21.32 -18.64
N ILE A 32 26.99 -20.69 -17.79
CA ILE A 32 26.55 -19.59 -16.92
C ILE A 32 26.48 -18.33 -17.80
N PRO A 33 25.37 -17.56 -17.79
CA PRO A 33 25.29 -16.30 -18.53
C PRO A 33 26.39 -15.35 -18.07
N LYS A 34 27.19 -14.83 -19.00
CA LYS A 34 28.18 -13.78 -18.74
C LYS A 34 27.45 -12.46 -18.57
N ILE A 35 27.19 -12.05 -17.33
CA ILE A 35 26.65 -10.71 -17.01
C ILE A 35 27.78 -9.69 -17.22
N THR A 36 27.45 -8.53 -17.80
CA THR A 36 28.45 -7.50 -18.11
C THR A 36 28.52 -6.42 -17.02
N VAL A 37 29.72 -5.83 -16.82
CA VAL A 37 29.95 -4.75 -15.83
C VAL A 37 28.96 -3.58 -15.98
N GLN A 38 28.55 -3.25 -17.21
CA GLN A 38 27.59 -2.18 -17.47
C GLN A 38 26.15 -2.55 -17.04
N GLU A 39 25.75 -3.81 -17.20
CA GLU A 39 24.45 -4.30 -16.71
C GLU A 39 24.42 -4.31 -15.18
N ASP A 40 25.53 -4.67 -14.52
CA ASP A 40 25.65 -4.64 -13.06
C ASP A 40 25.55 -3.21 -12.50
N LEU A 41 26.30 -2.25 -13.07
CA LEU A 41 26.23 -0.84 -12.67
C LEU A 41 24.82 -0.25 -12.84
N ASN A 42 24.12 -0.63 -13.92
CA ASN A 42 22.74 -0.21 -14.14
C ASN A 42 21.79 -0.81 -13.09
N ALA A 43 21.95 -2.09 -12.75
CA ALA A 43 21.13 -2.78 -11.76
C ALA A 43 21.31 -2.20 -10.35
N GLU A 44 22.55 -1.90 -9.93
CA GLU A 44 22.84 -1.24 -8.65
C GLU A 44 22.19 0.13 -8.54
N LYS A 45 22.30 0.94 -9.59
CA LYS A 45 21.66 2.26 -9.64
C LYS A 45 20.14 2.14 -9.54
N MET A 46 19.54 1.23 -10.30
CA MET A 46 18.10 0.98 -10.25
C MET A 46 17.64 0.52 -8.87
N ALA A 47 18.40 -0.37 -8.21
CA ALA A 47 18.10 -0.82 -6.86
C ALA A 47 18.22 0.31 -5.84
N SER A 48 19.24 1.17 -5.95
CA SER A 48 19.43 2.33 -5.07
C SER A 48 18.31 3.36 -5.23
N ASP A 49 17.88 3.61 -6.48
CA ASP A 49 16.75 4.48 -6.79
C ASP A 49 15.43 3.89 -6.25
N LEU A 50 15.25 2.57 -6.38
CA LEU A 50 14.12 1.84 -5.82
C LEU A 50 14.09 1.92 -4.28
N TRP A 51 15.23 1.72 -3.61
CA TRP A 51 15.34 1.84 -2.16
C TRP A 51 14.96 3.26 -1.69
N ARG A 52 15.52 4.29 -2.33
CA ARG A 52 15.19 5.68 -2.00
C ARG A 52 13.70 5.99 -2.20
N LYS A 53 13.09 5.44 -3.26
CA LYS A 53 11.65 5.56 -3.52
C LYS A 53 10.83 4.95 -2.38
N ILE A 54 11.03 3.68 -2.06
CA ILE A 54 10.21 2.98 -1.05
C ILE A 54 10.39 3.59 0.35
N GLN A 55 11.58 4.09 0.68
CA GLN A 55 11.84 4.83 1.92
C GLN A 55 11.14 6.19 1.94
N GLY A 56 11.23 6.96 0.85
CA GLY A 56 10.56 8.25 0.71
C GLY A 56 9.03 8.14 0.79
N GLU A 57 8.48 7.06 0.26
CA GLU A 57 7.05 6.73 0.36
C GLU A 57 6.65 6.16 1.72
N LYS A 58 7.63 5.88 2.61
CA LYS A 58 7.42 5.25 3.93
C LYS A 58 6.54 4.00 3.82
N TYR A 59 6.96 3.04 3.00
CA TYR A 59 6.13 1.87 2.67
C TYR A 59 5.57 1.15 3.90
N TRP A 60 6.31 1.08 5.01
CA TRP A 60 5.89 0.41 6.25
C TRP A 60 4.71 1.09 6.95
N VAL A 61 4.43 2.36 6.63
CA VAL A 61 3.26 3.10 7.13
C VAL A 61 2.17 3.20 6.06
N ASN A 62 2.57 3.50 4.83
CA ASN A 62 1.65 4.00 3.81
C ASN A 62 1.19 2.93 2.81
N TRP A 63 1.88 1.79 2.72
CA TRP A 63 1.49 0.72 1.80
C TRP A 63 0.66 -0.34 2.51
N LYS A 64 -0.17 -1.04 1.74
CA LYS A 64 -1.00 -2.12 2.28
C LYS A 64 -0.17 -3.39 2.43
N MET A 65 -0.45 -4.16 3.47
CA MET A 65 0.05 -5.52 3.58
C MET A 65 -0.60 -6.40 2.51
N TRP A 66 0.06 -7.51 2.17
CA TRP A 66 -0.44 -8.48 1.22
C TRP A 66 -1.83 -8.95 1.65
N PRO A 67 -2.83 -8.96 0.74
CA PRO A 67 -4.19 -9.28 1.12
C PRO A 67 -4.34 -10.63 1.83
N GLY A 68 -5.01 -10.64 2.98
CA GLY A 68 -5.17 -11.83 3.81
C GLY A 68 -3.91 -12.27 4.56
N LYS A 69 -2.88 -11.42 4.65
CA LYS A 69 -1.70 -11.62 5.49
C LYS A 69 -1.61 -10.53 6.54
N GLU A 70 -1.12 -10.92 7.71
CA GLU A 70 -0.80 -10.02 8.82
C GLU A 70 0.72 -9.86 8.93
N ALA A 71 1.18 -8.91 9.73
CA ALA A 71 2.61 -8.75 10.00
C ALA A 71 3.20 -9.99 10.69
N LEU A 72 4.45 -10.33 10.36
CA LEU A 72 5.19 -11.47 10.92
C LEU A 72 4.48 -12.82 10.76
N TYR A 73 3.79 -13.03 9.64
CA TYR A 73 3.15 -14.30 9.34
C TYR A 73 4.18 -15.43 9.16
N THR A 74 3.79 -16.64 9.56
CA THR A 74 4.61 -17.84 9.44
C THR A 74 4.55 -18.44 8.03
N GLY A 75 5.49 -19.34 7.71
CA GLY A 75 5.56 -19.99 6.40
C GLY A 75 6.70 -19.48 5.51
N GLY A 76 7.57 -18.63 6.06
CA GLY A 76 8.87 -18.37 5.49
C GLY A 76 9.69 -19.66 5.40
N ARG A 77 10.41 -19.82 4.29
CA ARG A 77 11.39 -20.88 4.07
C ARG A 77 12.67 -20.21 3.59
N GLU A 78 13.81 -20.82 3.90
CA GLU A 78 15.10 -20.40 3.34
C GLU A 78 14.97 -20.22 1.81
N PRO A 79 15.41 -19.08 1.25
CA PRO A 79 16.27 -18.04 1.86
C PRO A 79 15.55 -16.83 2.52
N HIS A 80 14.23 -16.91 2.75
CA HIS A 80 13.38 -15.75 3.08
C HIS A 80 13.10 -15.58 4.59
N GLY A 81 13.90 -16.18 5.48
CA GLY A 81 13.65 -16.13 6.93
C GLY A 81 12.44 -16.95 7.38
N ALA A 82 12.21 -16.99 8.69
CA ALA A 82 11.17 -17.81 9.32
C ALA A 82 9.81 -17.09 9.40
N LEU A 83 9.83 -15.78 9.61
CA LEU A 83 8.66 -14.92 9.68
C LEU A 83 8.73 -13.86 8.58
N LEU A 84 7.59 -13.49 8.03
CA LEU A 84 7.49 -12.60 6.90
C LEU A 84 6.51 -11.46 7.17
N THR A 85 6.81 -10.27 6.67
CA THR A 85 5.80 -9.25 6.41
C THR A 85 5.87 -8.88 4.94
N THR A 86 4.73 -8.76 4.26
CA THR A 86 4.73 -8.47 2.82
C THR A 86 3.84 -7.27 2.55
N TYR A 87 4.37 -6.26 1.87
CA TYR A 87 3.66 -5.04 1.48
C TYR A 87 3.56 -4.95 -0.03
N ILE A 88 2.52 -4.26 -0.49
CA ILE A 88 2.27 -4.02 -1.91
C ILE A 88 1.84 -2.57 -2.14
N ASN A 89 2.31 -1.99 -3.23
CA ASN A 89 1.87 -0.66 -3.65
C ASN A 89 0.52 -0.73 -4.42
N GLU A 90 -0.01 0.44 -4.77
CA GLU A 90 -1.32 0.57 -5.42
C GLU A 90 -1.47 -0.24 -6.73
N PRO A 91 -0.53 -0.23 -7.70
CA PRO A 91 -0.63 -1.09 -8.89
C PRO A 91 -0.68 -2.60 -8.58
N ALA A 92 0.11 -3.04 -7.61
CA ALA A 92 0.07 -4.43 -7.16
C ALA A 92 -1.28 -4.76 -6.50
N LEU A 93 -1.81 -3.86 -5.67
CA LEU A 93 -3.13 -4.01 -5.05
C LEU A 93 -4.25 -4.10 -6.09
N LYS A 94 -4.24 -3.22 -7.09
CA LYS A 94 -5.23 -3.20 -8.16
C LYS A 94 -5.26 -4.48 -8.99
N THR A 95 -4.14 -5.20 -9.07
CA THR A 95 -4.08 -6.53 -9.72
C THR A 95 -5.06 -7.52 -9.09
N PHE A 96 -5.19 -7.50 -7.76
CA PHE A 96 -6.13 -8.39 -7.05
C PHE A 96 -7.58 -7.96 -7.22
N ILE A 97 -7.84 -6.64 -7.21
CA ILE A 97 -9.18 -6.07 -7.39
C ILE A 97 -9.69 -6.42 -8.79
N ASP A 98 -8.86 -6.17 -9.81
CA ASP A 98 -9.17 -6.44 -11.22
C ASP A 98 -9.16 -7.95 -11.56
N LYS A 99 -8.80 -8.83 -10.61
CA LYS A 99 -8.60 -10.29 -10.81
C LYS A 99 -7.68 -10.62 -11.99
N ARG A 100 -6.61 -9.86 -12.15
CA ARG A 100 -5.66 -10.07 -13.26
C ARG A 100 -4.81 -11.30 -13.01
N GLU A 101 -4.39 -11.91 -14.10
CA GLU A 101 -3.50 -13.07 -14.08
C GLU A 101 -2.03 -12.68 -13.85
N GLN A 102 -1.71 -11.40 -14.04
CA GLN A 102 -0.36 -10.85 -13.92
C GLN A 102 -0.41 -9.49 -13.24
N MET A 103 0.64 -9.19 -12.47
CA MET A 103 0.84 -7.90 -11.83
C MET A 103 0.91 -6.78 -12.86
N GLN A 104 0.25 -5.66 -12.55
CA GLN A 104 0.29 -4.47 -13.39
C GLN A 104 1.72 -3.89 -13.46
N PRO A 105 2.10 -3.28 -14.60
CA PRO A 105 3.33 -2.49 -14.66
C PRO A 105 3.40 -1.46 -13.52
N GLY A 106 4.57 -1.32 -12.91
CA GLY A 106 4.80 -0.48 -11.72
C GLY A 106 4.44 -1.14 -10.39
N ALA A 107 3.92 -2.38 -10.39
CA ALA A 107 3.72 -3.16 -9.17
C ALA A 107 5.05 -3.36 -8.42
N ILE A 108 5.05 -3.04 -7.13
CA ILE A 108 6.16 -3.29 -6.23
C ILE A 108 5.66 -4.16 -5.07
N ILE A 109 6.39 -5.24 -4.82
CA ILE A 109 6.14 -6.16 -3.72
C ILE A 109 7.38 -6.12 -2.83
N ILE A 110 7.20 -5.72 -1.57
CA ILE A 110 8.25 -5.73 -0.56
C ILE A 110 7.98 -6.89 0.38
N LYS A 111 8.99 -7.70 0.65
CA LYS A 111 8.95 -8.77 1.63
C LYS A 111 10.08 -8.55 2.63
N GLU A 112 9.69 -8.23 3.86
CA GLU A 112 10.56 -8.17 5.02
C GLU A 112 10.74 -9.58 5.58
N ASN A 113 11.99 -10.00 5.74
CA ASN A 113 12.38 -11.34 6.14
C ASN A 113 12.95 -11.29 7.55
N TYR A 114 12.35 -12.06 8.46
CA TYR A 114 12.70 -12.05 9.88
C TYR A 114 13.13 -13.42 10.38
N MET A 115 14.01 -13.41 11.39
CA MET A 115 14.38 -14.59 12.17
C MET A 115 13.24 -15.00 13.14
N PRO A 116 13.30 -16.20 13.75
CA PRO A 116 12.29 -16.63 14.73
C PRO A 116 12.12 -15.68 15.92
N ASP A 117 13.18 -14.95 16.29
CA ASP A 117 13.16 -13.94 17.35
C ASP A 117 12.63 -12.56 16.90
N LYS A 118 12.11 -12.48 15.66
CA LYS A 118 11.59 -11.26 15.01
C LYS A 118 12.66 -10.24 14.64
N THR A 119 13.94 -10.61 14.61
CA THR A 119 14.99 -9.76 14.07
C THR A 119 14.85 -9.65 12.55
N LEU A 120 14.76 -8.42 12.02
CA LEU A 120 14.76 -8.17 10.57
C LEU A 120 16.15 -8.44 10.00
N VAL A 121 16.24 -9.34 9.03
CA VAL A 121 17.53 -9.74 8.44
C VAL A 121 17.70 -9.33 7.00
N SER A 122 16.62 -9.14 6.23
CA SER A 122 16.72 -8.59 4.89
C SER A 122 15.37 -8.15 4.35
N ILE A 123 15.40 -7.28 3.35
CA ILE A 123 14.24 -6.79 2.62
C ILE A 123 14.40 -7.21 1.17
N THR A 124 13.53 -8.09 0.70
CA THR A 124 13.49 -8.54 -0.70
C THR A 124 12.39 -7.81 -1.46
N VAL A 125 12.71 -7.27 -2.63
CA VAL A 125 11.79 -6.45 -3.42
C VAL A 125 11.67 -6.99 -4.83
N MET A 126 10.43 -7.11 -5.32
CA MET A 126 10.11 -7.35 -6.71
C MET A 126 9.47 -6.09 -7.30
N HIS A 127 9.95 -5.62 -8.44
CA HIS A 127 9.38 -4.46 -9.14
C HIS A 127 9.08 -4.83 -10.60
N LYS A 128 7.84 -4.65 -11.02
CA LYS A 128 7.36 -4.91 -12.37
C LYS A 128 7.70 -3.72 -13.28
N ILE A 129 8.73 -3.85 -14.11
CA ILE A 129 9.22 -2.76 -14.99
C ILE A 129 9.02 -3.18 -16.44
N GLU A 130 8.05 -2.57 -17.10
CA GLU A 130 7.71 -2.87 -18.50
C GLU A 130 8.95 -2.88 -19.40
N GLY A 131 9.17 -3.98 -20.13
CA GLY A 131 10.28 -4.18 -21.05
C GLY A 131 11.64 -4.51 -20.39
N PHE A 132 11.75 -4.52 -19.07
CA PHE A 132 13.04 -4.78 -18.39
C PHE A 132 13.54 -6.21 -18.59
N ASN A 133 12.65 -7.20 -18.44
CA ASN A 133 13.01 -8.60 -18.58
C ASN A 133 11.82 -9.43 -19.11
N PRO A 134 11.45 -9.28 -20.39
CA PRO A 134 10.21 -9.85 -20.91
C PRO A 134 10.13 -11.37 -20.80
N LYS A 135 11.28 -12.06 -20.78
CA LYS A 135 11.37 -13.52 -20.63
C LYS A 135 10.90 -14.04 -19.27
N VAL A 136 10.90 -13.18 -18.25
CA VAL A 136 10.43 -13.50 -16.89
C VAL A 136 9.36 -12.53 -16.44
N ASN A 137 8.55 -12.11 -17.42
CA ASN A 137 7.45 -11.18 -17.22
C ASN A 137 7.88 -9.88 -16.52
N ASP A 138 8.99 -9.28 -16.97
CA ASP A 138 9.39 -7.91 -16.62
C ASP A 138 9.71 -7.67 -15.13
N TRP A 139 10.01 -8.73 -14.39
CA TRP A 139 10.44 -8.62 -13.00
C TRP A 139 11.89 -8.14 -12.87
N PHE A 140 12.05 -7.04 -12.14
CA PHE A 140 13.29 -6.60 -11.50
C PHE A 140 13.30 -7.10 -10.05
N TRP A 141 14.40 -7.70 -9.61
CA TRP A 141 14.57 -8.27 -8.28
C TRP A 141 15.62 -7.49 -7.52
N ALA A 142 15.44 -7.27 -6.22
CA ALA A 142 16.47 -6.73 -5.34
C ALA A 142 16.40 -7.37 -3.96
N LYS A 143 17.56 -7.53 -3.32
CA LYS A 143 17.67 -7.86 -1.89
C LYS A 143 18.53 -6.82 -1.20
N PHE A 144 18.02 -6.28 -0.10
CA PHE A 144 18.69 -5.30 0.73
C PHE A 144 18.91 -5.87 2.13
N GLU A 145 20.01 -5.45 2.75
CA GLU A 145 20.18 -5.45 4.20
C GLU A 145 19.19 -4.44 4.84
N PRO A 146 18.94 -4.52 6.16
CA PRO A 146 18.05 -3.58 6.84
C PRO A 146 18.44 -2.10 6.70
N ASP A 147 19.72 -1.81 6.45
CA ASP A 147 20.23 -0.44 6.24
C ASP A 147 20.11 0.05 4.78
N GLY A 148 19.64 -0.80 3.86
CA GLY A 148 19.50 -0.49 2.45
C GLY A 148 20.71 -0.85 1.58
N THR A 149 21.76 -1.43 2.16
CA THR A 149 22.88 -1.98 1.39
C THR A 149 22.38 -3.13 0.52
N ILE A 150 22.74 -3.14 -0.77
CA ILE A 150 22.37 -4.23 -1.68
C ILE A 150 23.17 -5.48 -1.29
N THR A 151 22.47 -6.57 -1.00
CA THR A 151 23.10 -7.84 -0.61
C THR A 151 23.83 -8.47 -1.80
N THR A 152 24.95 -9.15 -1.53
CA THR A 152 25.68 -9.98 -2.50
C THR A 152 25.60 -11.46 -2.16
N ALA A 153 25.85 -12.33 -3.14
CA ALA A 153 25.94 -13.77 -2.94
C ALA A 153 27.15 -14.34 -3.68
N GLU A 154 27.89 -15.21 -3.03
CA GLU A 154 28.98 -15.97 -3.66
C GLU A 154 28.41 -17.19 -4.38
N LYS A 155 28.54 -17.23 -5.70
CA LYS A 155 28.16 -18.42 -6.49
C LYS A 155 29.17 -18.66 -7.60
N TYR A 156 29.62 -19.91 -7.73
CA TYR A 156 30.60 -20.33 -8.74
C TYR A 156 31.93 -19.54 -8.69
N GLY A 157 32.34 -19.09 -7.50
CA GLY A 157 33.56 -18.30 -7.30
C GLY A 157 33.45 -16.84 -7.77
N GLN A 158 32.22 -16.33 -7.91
CA GLN A 158 31.93 -14.95 -8.27
C GLN A 158 30.98 -14.34 -7.23
N THR A 159 31.26 -13.09 -6.86
CA THR A 159 30.35 -12.23 -6.10
C THR A 159 29.26 -11.73 -7.04
N LEU A 160 28.02 -12.14 -6.79
CA LEU A 160 26.84 -11.70 -7.52
C LEU A 160 26.08 -10.66 -6.70
N ILE A 161 25.82 -9.49 -7.25
CA ILE A 161 24.94 -8.51 -6.64
C ILE A 161 23.49 -8.99 -6.81
N LEU A 162 22.70 -8.95 -5.73
CA LEU A 162 21.30 -9.36 -5.76
C LEU A 162 20.40 -8.19 -6.16
N ALA A 163 20.63 -7.65 -7.37
CA ALA A 163 19.81 -6.63 -8.01
C ALA A 163 19.62 -6.91 -9.52
N GLY A 164 18.47 -6.55 -10.09
CA GLY A 164 18.19 -6.69 -11.52
C GLY A 164 17.70 -8.09 -11.91
N LYS A 165 18.37 -8.72 -12.87
CA LYS A 165 18.02 -10.05 -13.43
C LYS A 165 18.65 -11.17 -12.60
N VAL A 166 18.27 -11.24 -11.32
CA VAL A 166 18.90 -12.14 -10.35
C VAL A 166 18.54 -13.61 -10.65
N ALA A 167 19.47 -14.35 -11.24
CA ALA A 167 19.22 -15.70 -11.76
C ALA A 167 18.70 -16.69 -10.71
N THR A 168 19.17 -16.60 -9.46
CA THR A 168 18.71 -17.46 -8.36
C THR A 168 17.27 -17.19 -7.95
N CYS A 169 16.86 -15.91 -7.90
CA CYS A 169 15.47 -15.53 -7.66
C CYS A 169 14.57 -16.01 -8.80
N ILE A 170 14.98 -15.77 -10.04
CA ILE A 170 14.26 -16.16 -11.25
C ILE A 170 14.07 -17.69 -11.31
N GLU A 171 15.12 -18.46 -11.07
CA GLU A 171 15.08 -19.93 -11.14
C GLU A 171 14.04 -20.50 -10.18
N CYS A 172 14.06 -20.10 -8.91
CA CYS A 172 13.09 -20.56 -7.92
C CYS A 172 11.67 -20.06 -8.22
N HIS A 173 11.52 -18.78 -8.53
CA HIS A 173 10.19 -18.21 -8.80
C HIS A 173 9.58 -18.67 -10.13
N SER A 174 10.37 -19.24 -11.06
CA SER A 174 9.86 -19.80 -12.30
C SER A 174 8.92 -20.99 -12.07
N GLU A 175 9.00 -21.66 -10.91
CA GLU A 175 8.02 -22.68 -10.49
C GLU A 175 6.60 -22.10 -10.39
N GLN A 176 6.48 -20.79 -10.16
CA GLN A 176 5.22 -20.05 -10.13
C GLN A 176 5.05 -19.13 -11.35
N SER A 177 5.71 -19.43 -12.48
CA SER A 177 5.59 -18.63 -13.71
C SER A 177 4.13 -18.48 -14.19
N ALA A 178 3.28 -19.49 -13.98
CA ALA A 178 1.84 -19.43 -14.27
C ALA A 178 1.06 -18.50 -13.33
N ASN A 179 1.62 -18.15 -12.17
CA ASN A 179 1.07 -17.22 -11.18
C ASN A 179 1.93 -15.94 -11.09
N ASP A 180 2.47 -15.52 -12.23
CA ASP A 180 3.34 -14.35 -12.36
C ASP A 180 4.49 -14.29 -11.35
N TYR A 181 5.16 -15.43 -11.13
CA TYR A 181 6.31 -15.55 -10.22
C TYR A 181 5.95 -15.30 -8.75
N ILE A 182 4.67 -15.37 -8.35
CA ILE A 182 4.21 -15.10 -6.99
C ILE A 182 3.95 -16.40 -6.21
N PHE A 183 4.53 -16.51 -5.00
CA PHE A 183 4.25 -17.61 -4.07
C PHE A 183 3.28 -17.25 -2.93
N THR A 184 3.08 -15.95 -2.66
CA THR A 184 2.37 -15.52 -1.44
C THR A 184 0.87 -15.88 -1.46
N SER A 185 0.25 -15.85 -2.64
CA SER A 185 -1.09 -16.37 -2.93
C SER A 185 -1.29 -16.53 -4.44
N HIS A 186 -2.36 -17.23 -4.85
CA HIS A 186 -2.79 -17.25 -6.25
C HIS A 186 -3.47 -15.92 -6.61
N LEU A 187 -3.00 -15.25 -7.67
CA LEU A 187 -3.54 -13.96 -8.11
C LEU A 187 -5.02 -14.08 -8.55
N ARG A 188 -5.37 -15.19 -9.20
CA ARG A 188 -6.72 -15.45 -9.73
C ARG A 188 -7.77 -15.78 -8.67
N GLU A 189 -7.35 -16.23 -7.48
CA GLU A 189 -8.29 -16.43 -6.37
C GLU A 189 -8.87 -15.09 -5.89
N GLY A 190 -8.21 -13.98 -6.25
CA GLY A 190 -8.61 -12.63 -5.88
C GLY A 190 -8.49 -12.44 -4.37
N VAL A 191 -9.10 -11.36 -3.91
CA VAL A 191 -9.25 -11.08 -2.48
C VAL A 191 -10.65 -11.41 -2.02
N SER A 192 -10.77 -11.85 -0.76
CA SER A 192 -12.08 -12.08 -0.14
C SER A 192 -12.92 -10.81 -0.18
N GLU A 193 -14.24 -10.96 -0.19
CA GLU A 193 -15.16 -9.82 -0.30
C GLU A 193 -14.96 -8.79 0.83
N ALA A 194 -14.66 -9.25 2.05
CA ALA A 194 -14.33 -8.37 3.17
C ALA A 194 -13.06 -7.52 2.92
N VAL A 195 -12.05 -8.13 2.31
CA VAL A 195 -10.79 -7.45 1.97
C VAL A 195 -10.96 -6.52 0.77
N LYS A 196 -11.83 -6.85 -0.19
CA LYS A 196 -12.23 -5.91 -1.27
C LYS A 196 -12.92 -4.67 -0.73
N VAL A 197 -13.88 -4.84 0.18
CA VAL A 197 -14.61 -3.71 0.77
C VAL A 197 -13.64 -2.77 1.49
N GLU A 198 -12.63 -3.30 2.20
CA GLU A 198 -11.59 -2.49 2.83
C GLU A 198 -10.66 -1.78 1.81
N MET A 199 -10.47 -2.37 0.63
CA MET A 199 -9.59 -1.88 -0.44
C MET A 199 -10.25 -0.96 -1.47
N GLU A 200 -11.57 -1.04 -1.66
CA GLU A 200 -12.37 -0.19 -2.56
C GLU A 200 -12.90 1.07 -1.85
N ILE A 201 -12.79 1.15 -0.53
CA ILE A 201 -12.98 2.42 0.19
C ILE A 201 -11.86 3.36 -0.31
N PRO A 202 -12.21 4.51 -0.93
CA PRO A 202 -11.22 5.51 -1.31
C PRO A 202 -10.28 5.76 -0.13
N ASP A 203 -8.98 5.88 -0.36
CA ASP A 203 -8.03 6.14 0.72
C ASP A 203 -8.41 7.46 1.42
N ILE A 204 -9.21 7.33 2.48
CA ILE A 204 -9.90 8.44 3.14
C ILE A 204 -8.88 9.39 3.76
N GLU A 205 -7.78 8.83 4.26
CA GLU A 205 -6.68 9.64 4.78
C GLU A 205 -6.00 10.39 3.65
N LYS A 206 -5.69 9.74 2.51
CA LYS A 206 -5.14 10.45 1.36
C LYS A 206 -6.05 11.56 0.87
N MET A 207 -7.35 11.30 0.73
CA MET A 207 -8.34 12.32 0.33
C MET A 207 -8.38 13.50 1.32
N ALA A 208 -8.33 13.22 2.63
CA ALA A 208 -8.26 14.26 3.64
C ALA A 208 -6.96 15.08 3.54
N HIS A 209 -5.81 14.44 3.32
CA HIS A 209 -4.54 15.14 3.13
C HIS A 209 -4.52 15.98 1.86
N GLU A 210 -5.07 15.49 0.76
CA GLU A 210 -5.22 16.25 -0.49
C GLU A 210 -6.14 17.46 -0.30
N LEU A 211 -7.25 17.30 0.41
CA LEU A 211 -8.15 18.40 0.76
C LEU A 211 -7.46 19.45 1.64
N TRP A 212 -6.70 19.03 2.67
CA TRP A 212 -5.91 19.93 3.50
C TRP A 212 -4.88 20.71 2.66
N ASN A 213 -4.11 20.02 1.84
CA ASN A 213 -3.11 20.65 0.98
C ASN A 213 -3.74 21.66 0.01
N LYS A 214 -4.90 21.34 -0.56
CA LYS A 214 -5.67 22.26 -1.39
C LYS A 214 -6.04 23.53 -0.61
N MET A 215 -6.64 23.38 0.56
CA MET A 215 -7.02 24.52 1.44
C MET A 215 -5.82 25.44 1.70
N GLN A 216 -4.67 24.87 2.06
CA GLN A 216 -3.45 25.62 2.35
C GLN A 216 -2.87 26.28 1.09
N SER A 217 -2.78 25.55 -0.02
CA SER A 217 -2.24 26.07 -1.28
C SER A 217 -3.07 27.21 -1.87
N GLU A 218 -4.38 27.19 -1.65
CA GLU A 218 -5.30 28.25 -2.05
C GLU A 218 -5.36 29.39 -1.03
N ASN A 219 -4.66 29.28 0.10
CA ASN A 219 -4.66 30.26 1.18
C ASN A 219 -6.08 30.69 1.55
N TYR A 220 -6.90 29.71 1.96
CA TYR A 220 -8.34 29.92 2.13
C TYR A 220 -8.70 31.07 3.09
N HIS A 221 -7.87 31.35 4.10
CA HIS A 221 -8.06 32.48 5.02
C HIS A 221 -8.13 33.84 4.31
N VAL A 222 -7.40 33.97 3.19
CA VAL A 222 -7.29 35.22 2.43
C VAL A 222 -8.20 35.18 1.20
N ASN A 223 -8.20 34.07 0.47
CA ASN A 223 -8.78 34.01 -0.87
C ASN A 223 -10.24 33.52 -0.88
N TRP A 224 -10.67 32.78 0.13
CA TRP A 224 -12.05 32.29 0.20
C TRP A 224 -12.94 33.28 0.94
N LYS A 225 -14.24 33.22 0.66
CA LYS A 225 -15.23 34.10 1.31
C LYS A 225 -15.69 33.47 2.61
N MET A 226 -15.95 34.30 3.62
CA MET A 226 -16.72 33.85 4.77
C MET A 226 -18.17 33.60 4.35
N TRP A 227 -18.87 32.77 5.13
CA TRP A 227 -20.28 32.50 4.92
C TRP A 227 -21.07 33.83 4.87
N PRO A 228 -21.88 34.08 3.83
CA PRO A 228 -22.63 35.33 3.71
C PRO A 228 -23.46 35.68 4.96
N GLY A 229 -23.26 36.87 5.50
CA GLY A 229 -23.93 37.33 6.73
C GLY A 229 -23.33 36.82 8.04
N LYS A 230 -22.14 36.19 8.00
CA LYS A 230 -21.35 35.84 9.19
C LYS A 230 -20.04 36.61 9.18
N GLU A 231 -19.57 36.96 10.37
CA GLU A 231 -18.25 37.55 10.61
C GLU A 231 -17.32 36.51 11.24
N ALA A 232 -16.03 36.81 11.33
CA ALA A 232 -15.09 35.92 12.01
C ALA A 232 -15.42 35.79 13.51
N CYS A 233 -15.23 34.59 14.05
CA CYS A 233 -15.49 34.26 15.45
C CYS A 233 -16.92 34.61 15.93
N TYR A 234 -17.93 34.34 15.09
CA TYR A 234 -19.32 34.44 15.50
C TYR A 234 -19.66 33.39 16.57
N GLU A 235 -20.69 33.64 17.38
CA GLU A 235 -21.08 32.74 18.47
C GLU A 235 -21.41 31.34 17.95
N GLY A 236 -20.73 30.35 18.54
CA GLY A 236 -20.87 28.94 18.23
C GLY A 236 -21.90 28.22 19.09
N LYS A 237 -22.12 26.95 18.76
CA LYS A 237 -22.92 26.03 19.57
C LYS A 237 -22.23 24.68 19.62
N GLU A 238 -22.37 24.00 20.75
CA GLU A 238 -21.94 22.60 20.88
C GLU A 238 -22.54 21.74 19.75
N PRO A 239 -21.77 20.80 19.16
CA PRO A 239 -20.41 20.37 19.54
C PRO A 239 -19.25 21.13 18.87
N HIS A 240 -19.52 22.27 18.21
CA HIS A 240 -18.57 22.93 17.30
C HIS A 240 -17.76 24.06 17.97
N GLY A 241 -17.75 24.14 19.30
CA GLY A 241 -17.00 25.14 20.05
C GLY A 241 -17.76 26.44 20.32
N ALA A 242 -17.12 27.31 21.10
CA ALA A 242 -17.72 28.54 21.62
C ALA A 242 -17.81 29.65 20.56
N PHE A 243 -16.86 29.70 19.64
CA PHE A 243 -16.88 30.61 18.49
C PHE A 243 -16.56 29.88 17.21
N LEU A 244 -17.04 30.43 16.10
CA LEU A 244 -16.92 29.83 14.77
C LEU A 244 -16.46 30.87 13.76
N THR A 245 -15.62 30.45 12.82
CA THR A 245 -15.48 31.14 11.53
C THR A 245 -15.79 30.13 10.44
N THR A 246 -16.58 30.51 9.44
CA THR A 246 -16.98 29.59 8.36
C THR A 246 -16.62 30.19 7.02
N TYR A 247 -15.79 29.49 6.26
CA TYR A 247 -15.33 29.85 4.92
C TYR A 247 -15.96 28.94 3.88
N VAL A 248 -16.15 29.46 2.69
CA VAL A 248 -16.73 28.76 1.54
C VAL A 248 -15.92 29.06 0.30
N ASN A 249 -15.65 28.03 -0.50
CA ASN A 249 -15.02 28.23 -1.80
C ASN A 249 -16.00 28.91 -2.78
N THR A 250 -15.49 29.32 -3.94
CA THR A 250 -16.29 30.02 -4.96
C THR A 250 -17.56 29.28 -5.33
N ALA A 251 -17.48 27.96 -5.56
CA ALA A 251 -18.63 27.13 -5.95
C ALA A 251 -19.73 27.13 -4.87
N ALA A 252 -19.37 26.95 -3.60
CA ALA A 252 -20.32 27.01 -2.49
C ALA A 252 -20.89 28.42 -2.31
N HIS A 253 -20.04 29.45 -2.38
CA HIS A 253 -20.44 30.84 -2.20
C HIS A 253 -21.49 31.28 -3.23
N GLU A 254 -21.28 30.96 -4.51
CA GLU A 254 -22.22 31.29 -5.58
C GLU A 254 -23.62 30.70 -5.35
N VAL A 255 -23.68 29.44 -4.90
CA VAL A 255 -24.93 28.76 -4.59
C VAL A 255 -25.68 29.39 -3.43
N ILE A 256 -24.97 29.77 -2.37
CA ILE A 256 -25.56 30.46 -1.21
C ILE A 256 -26.14 31.80 -1.66
N MET A 257 -25.39 32.59 -2.44
CA MET A 257 -25.84 33.89 -2.92
C MET A 257 -27.03 33.80 -3.87
N GLN A 258 -27.07 32.76 -4.71
CA GLN A 258 -28.17 32.48 -5.65
C GLN A 258 -29.37 31.79 -4.97
N LYS A 259 -29.25 31.45 -3.70
CA LYS A 259 -30.28 30.78 -2.90
C LYS A 259 -30.79 29.46 -3.51
N LYS A 260 -29.88 28.64 -4.04
CA LYS A 260 -30.22 27.33 -4.62
C LYS A 260 -30.40 26.28 -3.52
N GLU A 261 -31.10 25.20 -3.84
CA GLU A 261 -31.48 24.17 -2.87
C GLU A 261 -30.32 23.23 -2.46
N LYS A 262 -29.33 23.04 -3.32
CA LYS A 262 -28.24 22.08 -3.10
C LYS A 262 -26.89 22.64 -3.51
N MET A 263 -25.85 22.23 -2.79
CA MET A 263 -24.46 22.51 -3.14
C MET A 263 -24.03 21.67 -4.36
N PRO A 264 -23.26 22.24 -5.30
CA PRO A 264 -22.75 21.53 -6.46
C PRO A 264 -21.56 20.64 -6.09
N PRO A 265 -21.24 19.60 -6.89
CA PRO A 265 -19.97 18.91 -6.80
C PRO A 265 -18.78 19.89 -6.78
N GLY A 266 -17.79 19.62 -5.92
CA GLY A 266 -16.64 20.49 -5.68
C GLY A 266 -16.89 21.64 -4.69
N ALA A 267 -18.09 21.80 -4.15
CA ALA A 267 -18.35 22.75 -3.06
C ALA A 267 -17.58 22.34 -1.80
N ILE A 268 -16.89 23.31 -1.18
CA ILE A 268 -16.14 23.10 0.06
C ILE A 268 -16.57 24.16 1.09
N ILE A 269 -16.89 23.68 2.28
CA ILE A 269 -17.25 24.49 3.44
C ILE A 269 -16.27 24.16 4.57
N ILE A 270 -15.50 25.16 5.01
CA ILE A 270 -14.56 25.03 6.11
C ILE A 270 -15.17 25.74 7.32
N LYS A 271 -15.13 25.10 8.48
CA LYS A 271 -15.49 25.71 9.76
C LYS A 271 -14.34 25.54 10.73
N GLU A 272 -13.78 26.66 11.15
CA GLU A 272 -12.84 26.73 12.25
C GLU A 272 -13.64 26.82 13.55
N ASN A 273 -13.33 25.92 14.48
CA ASN A 273 -14.03 25.73 15.74
C ASN A 273 -13.12 26.23 16.86
N TYR A 274 -13.52 27.31 17.53
CA TYR A 274 -12.71 28.01 18.52
C TYR A 274 -13.18 27.73 19.95
N MET A 275 -12.22 27.66 20.87
CA MET A 275 -12.45 27.61 22.31
C MET A 275 -12.85 29.00 22.86
N PRO A 276 -13.31 29.13 24.12
CA PRO A 276 -13.66 30.42 24.72
C PRO A 276 -12.52 31.45 24.72
N ASP A 277 -11.26 31.00 24.75
CA ASP A 277 -10.06 31.84 24.67
C ASP A 277 -9.67 32.23 23.23
N LYS A 278 -10.49 31.85 22.24
CA LYS A 278 -10.29 32.06 20.79
C LYS A 278 -9.09 31.33 20.19
N ASN A 279 -8.60 30.27 20.84
CA ASN A 279 -7.70 29.32 20.19
C ASN A 279 -8.52 28.32 19.34
N ILE A 280 -7.98 27.93 18.18
CA ILE A 280 -8.63 26.93 17.31
C ILE A 280 -8.51 25.55 17.97
N ALA A 281 -9.66 24.94 18.27
CA ALA A 281 -9.74 23.57 18.76
C ALA A 281 -9.64 22.55 17.61
N SER A 282 -10.34 22.83 16.50
CA SER A 282 -10.36 21.95 15.33
C SER A 282 -10.85 22.68 14.08
N ILE A 283 -10.54 22.14 12.92
CA ILE A 283 -11.02 22.61 11.63
C ILE A 283 -11.87 21.50 11.02
N THR A 284 -13.17 21.72 10.91
CA THR A 284 -14.12 20.76 10.31
C THR A 284 -14.44 21.19 8.89
N VAL A 285 -14.41 20.25 7.95
CA VAL A 285 -14.61 20.53 6.53
C VAL A 285 -15.64 19.59 5.94
N MET A 286 -16.52 20.14 5.12
CA MET A 286 -17.43 19.42 4.24
C MET A 286 -17.00 19.64 2.80
N HIS A 287 -16.82 18.56 2.03
CA HIS A 287 -16.49 18.61 0.60
C HIS A 287 -17.50 17.77 -0.18
N LYS A 288 -18.19 18.38 -1.16
CA LYS A 288 -19.16 17.71 -2.01
C LYS A 288 -18.45 16.95 -3.12
N ILE A 289 -18.45 15.62 -3.06
CA ILE A 289 -17.76 14.75 -4.03
C ILE A 289 -18.80 13.84 -4.68
N GLU A 290 -19.10 14.10 -5.95
CA GLU A 290 -20.07 13.34 -6.74
C GLU A 290 -19.84 11.82 -6.61
N GLY A 291 -20.86 11.09 -6.18
CA GLY A 291 -20.84 9.62 -6.05
C GLY A 291 -20.10 9.06 -4.83
N PHE A 292 -19.47 9.87 -3.97
CA PHE A 292 -18.73 9.37 -2.81
C PHE A 292 -19.63 8.72 -1.75
N ALA A 293 -20.74 9.39 -1.41
CA ALA A 293 -21.68 8.95 -0.40
C ALA A 293 -23.11 9.32 -0.80
N PRO A 294 -23.70 8.67 -1.81
CA PRO A 294 -25.00 9.07 -2.35
C PRO A 294 -26.11 9.14 -1.28
N ASP A 295 -26.13 8.18 -0.35
CA ASP A 295 -27.09 8.14 0.78
C ASP A 295 -26.86 9.25 1.83
N ALA A 296 -25.69 9.89 1.80
CA ALA A 296 -25.34 11.05 2.63
C ALA A 296 -25.12 12.31 1.77
N PHE A 297 -25.82 12.39 0.64
CA PHE A 297 -25.82 13.54 -0.27
C PHE A 297 -24.41 13.91 -0.74
N ASP A 298 -23.57 12.91 -1.01
CA ASP A 298 -22.24 13.07 -1.60
C ASP A 298 -21.27 13.92 -0.75
N TRP A 299 -21.55 14.06 0.55
CA TRP A 299 -20.68 14.79 1.46
C TRP A 299 -19.54 13.91 1.97
N PHE A 300 -18.31 14.35 1.71
CA PHE A 300 -17.10 13.94 2.42
C PHE A 300 -16.89 14.86 3.62
N TRP A 301 -16.75 14.27 4.80
CA TRP A 301 -16.58 14.98 6.07
C TRP A 301 -15.15 14.81 6.56
N VAL A 302 -14.55 15.82 7.18
CA VAL A 302 -13.29 15.65 7.89
C VAL A 302 -13.15 16.62 9.05
N LYS A 303 -12.51 16.17 10.13
CA LYS A 303 -12.10 17.00 11.25
C LYS A 303 -10.58 16.95 11.41
N PHE A 304 -9.95 18.10 11.25
CA PHE A 304 -8.51 18.28 11.45
C PHE A 304 -8.21 18.93 12.80
N ALA A 305 -7.07 18.57 13.37
CA ALA A 305 -6.38 19.40 14.36
C ALA A 305 -5.84 20.67 13.68
N PRO A 306 -5.47 21.75 14.43
CA PRO A 306 -5.02 23.01 13.83
C PRO A 306 -3.80 22.88 12.89
N ASN A 307 -2.75 22.22 13.36
CA ASN A 307 -2.31 20.93 12.85
C ASN A 307 -2.29 20.59 11.33
N GLY A 308 -3.47 20.29 10.80
CA GLY A 308 -3.67 19.51 9.58
C GLY A 308 -3.75 17.99 9.78
N LYS A 309 -3.46 17.47 10.97
CA LYS A 309 -3.65 16.04 11.26
C LYS A 309 -5.14 15.71 11.33
N VAL A 310 -5.57 14.66 10.63
CA VAL A 310 -6.92 14.11 10.77
C VAL A 310 -7.10 13.61 12.20
N MET A 311 -8.18 14.05 12.86
CA MET A 311 -8.49 13.66 14.22
C MET A 311 -9.14 12.27 14.25
N THR A 312 -9.03 11.61 15.40
CA THR A 312 -9.70 10.34 15.68
C THR A 312 -10.60 10.48 16.91
N GLU A 313 -11.63 9.64 17.03
CA GLU A 313 -12.41 9.47 18.26
C GLU A 313 -12.39 8.01 18.71
N GLU A 314 -12.46 7.77 20.01
CA GLU A 314 -12.66 6.43 20.56
C GLU A 314 -14.15 6.21 20.81
N LYS A 315 -14.72 5.15 20.23
CA LYS A 315 -16.12 4.78 20.41
C LYS A 315 -16.26 3.27 20.43
N ASP A 316 -16.94 2.74 21.45
CA ASP A 316 -17.18 1.30 21.63
C ASP A 316 -15.90 0.44 21.55
N GLY A 317 -14.79 0.97 22.09
CA GLY A 317 -13.48 0.31 22.07
C GLY A 317 -12.78 0.32 20.71
N LYS A 318 -13.23 1.16 19.76
CA LYS A 318 -12.62 1.33 18.45
C LYS A 318 -12.20 2.78 18.22
N THR A 319 -11.02 2.95 17.63
CA THR A 319 -10.57 4.22 17.07
C THR A 319 -11.27 4.46 15.74
N ILE A 320 -12.03 5.54 15.64
CA ILE A 320 -12.72 6.01 14.44
C ILE A 320 -11.96 7.21 13.89
N THR A 321 -11.46 7.11 12.66
CA THR A 321 -10.91 8.26 11.93
C THR A 321 -12.04 9.21 11.52
N LEU A 322 -11.89 10.50 11.85
CA LEU A 322 -12.87 11.53 11.54
C LEU A 322 -12.67 12.10 10.14
N ALA A 323 -12.72 11.23 9.14
CA ALA A 323 -12.69 11.57 7.72
C ALA A 323 -13.60 10.64 6.90
N GLY A 324 -14.09 11.08 5.74
CA GLY A 324 -14.96 10.29 4.87
C GLY A 324 -16.42 10.28 5.31
N LYS A 325 -17.00 9.09 5.46
CA LYS A 325 -18.40 8.87 5.89
C LYS A 325 -18.50 8.88 7.42
N VAL A 326 -18.26 10.03 8.04
CA VAL A 326 -18.25 10.15 9.51
C VAL A 326 -19.68 10.08 10.07
N ALA A 327 -20.04 8.95 10.67
CA ALA A 327 -21.40 8.64 11.10
C ALA A 327 -22.04 9.73 11.98
N GLY A 328 -21.31 10.25 12.98
CA GLY A 328 -21.82 11.31 13.87
C GLY A 328 -22.10 12.63 13.15
N CYS A 329 -21.28 12.98 12.15
CA CYS A 329 -21.52 14.15 11.31
C CYS A 329 -22.76 13.95 10.44
N ILE A 330 -22.84 12.80 9.75
CA ILE A 330 -23.95 12.44 8.87
C ILE A 330 -25.28 12.38 9.62
N GLU A 331 -25.31 11.78 10.81
CA GLU A 331 -26.53 11.63 11.61
C GLU A 331 -27.06 12.99 12.07
N CYS A 332 -26.20 13.86 12.57
CA CYS A 332 -26.60 15.19 13.04
C CYS A 332 -27.02 16.08 11.87
N HIS A 333 -26.21 16.15 10.82
CA HIS A 333 -26.47 16.97 9.64
C HIS A 333 -27.59 16.42 8.75
N GLY A 334 -27.86 15.12 8.81
CA GLY A 334 -29.00 14.48 8.14
C GLY A 334 -30.36 14.99 8.62
N LYS A 335 -30.42 15.67 9.77
CA LYS A 335 -31.62 16.39 10.22
C LYS A 335 -31.95 17.62 9.37
N GLN A 336 -31.04 18.04 8.49
CA GLN A 336 -31.19 19.16 7.55
C GLN A 336 -31.08 18.68 6.09
N THR A 337 -31.60 17.49 5.77
CA THR A 337 -31.61 16.97 4.39
C THR A 337 -32.32 17.91 3.41
N SER A 338 -33.37 18.61 3.84
CA SER A 338 -34.06 19.63 3.04
C SER A 338 -33.21 20.86 2.73
N ASN A 339 -32.16 21.09 3.51
CA ASN A 339 -31.21 22.19 3.36
C ASN A 339 -29.79 21.68 3.02
N ASP A 340 -29.70 20.54 2.33
CA ASP A 340 -28.45 19.92 1.88
C ASP A 340 -27.40 19.73 2.99
N TYR A 341 -27.86 19.31 4.18
CA TYR A 341 -27.03 19.06 5.37
C TYR A 341 -26.43 20.33 6.00
N ILE A 342 -26.90 21.52 5.61
CA ILE A 342 -26.38 22.80 6.10
C ILE A 342 -27.19 23.34 7.28
N PHE A 343 -26.50 23.71 8.36
CA PHE A 343 -27.08 24.39 9.52
C PHE A 343 -26.76 25.89 9.61
N THR A 344 -25.78 26.38 8.86
CA THR A 344 -25.28 27.76 9.02
C THR A 344 -26.34 28.81 8.66
N SER A 345 -27.11 28.56 7.61
CA SER A 345 -28.32 29.29 7.23
C SER A 345 -29.15 28.45 6.25
N PRO A 346 -30.43 28.78 6.03
CA PRO A 346 -31.17 28.28 4.88
C PRO A 346 -30.44 28.64 3.58
N LEU A 347 -30.29 27.66 2.68
CA LEU A 347 -29.75 27.89 1.34
C LEU A 347 -30.82 28.54 0.46
N LYS A 348 -32.05 28.03 0.50
CA LYS A 348 -33.21 28.65 -0.13
C LYS A 348 -34.10 29.30 0.94
N LEU A 349 -34.70 30.44 0.61
CA LEU A 349 -35.77 31.00 1.44
C LEU A 349 -37.02 30.14 1.26
N GLU A 350 -37.56 29.61 2.35
CA GLU A 350 -38.91 29.05 2.32
C GLU A 350 -39.92 30.18 2.16
N HIS A 351 -40.89 29.99 1.26
CA HIS A 351 -42.05 30.88 1.20
C HIS A 351 -42.82 30.68 2.50
N MET A 352 -42.72 31.64 3.42
CA MET A 352 -43.65 31.75 4.54
C MET A 352 -45.02 32.08 3.96
N TYR A 353 -45.89 31.06 3.90
CA TYR A 353 -47.32 31.24 3.61
C TYR A 353 -48.06 31.69 4.87
#